data_AF-A0A0P1EPX4-F1
#
_entry.id   AF-A0A0P1EPX4-F1
#
_cell.length_a   1.000
_cell.length_b   1.000
_cell.length_c   1.000
_cell.angle_alpha   90.00
_cell.angle_beta   90.00
_cell.angle_gamma   90.00
#
_symmetry.space_group_name_H-M   'P 1'
#
loop_
_entity.id
_entity.type
_entity.pdbx_description
1 polymer ?
#
loop_
_entity_poly.entity_id
_entity_poly.type
_entity_poly.pdbx_seq_one_letter_code
_entity_poly.pdbx_strand_id
1 'polypeptide(L)'
;MAIGYRIDEKKSPIEESPQYSELNARFSRFLLDFRKEKLAQQLAGNDKNRDEITRGDFQSFKARMTEGLELTDYDLDRIHRRVLSVLLRPEAGLVLQDE
;
A
#
# COMPACT_ATOMS: atom_id res chain seq x y z
N MET A 1 30.23 -8.56 -29.54
CA MET A 1 28.77 -8.29 -29.50
C MET A 1 28.19 -9.05 -28.32
N ALA A 2 27.83 -8.37 -27.24
CA ALA A 2 27.14 -9.00 -26.12
C ALA A 2 25.64 -8.99 -26.44
N ILE A 3 25.03 -10.17 -26.53
CA ILE A 3 23.61 -10.34 -26.77
C ILE A 3 22.92 -9.99 -25.46
N GLY A 4 22.25 -8.83 -25.44
CA GLY A 4 21.43 -8.40 -24.31
C GLY A 4 20.22 -9.31 -24.20
N TYR A 5 20.19 -10.13 -23.15
CA TYR A 5 18.95 -10.75 -22.71
C TYR A 5 18.09 -9.64 -22.09
N ARG A 6 17.25 -8.99 -22.91
CA ARG A 6 16.04 -8.36 -22.38
C ARG A 6 15.12 -9.51 -22.00
N ILE A 7 15.17 -9.89 -20.73
CA ILE A 7 14.08 -10.65 -20.12
C ILE A 7 12.94 -9.64 -20.06
N ASP A 8 12.04 -9.67 -21.03
CA ASP A 8 10.72 -9.11 -20.85
C ASP A 8 10.10 -9.90 -19.67
N GLU A 9 10.20 -9.36 -18.46
CA GLU A 9 9.56 -9.90 -17.26
C GLU A 9 8.05 -9.86 -17.50
N LYS A 10 7.52 -10.90 -18.13
CA LYS A 10 6.08 -11.10 -18.24
C LYS A 10 5.55 -11.22 -16.81
N LYS A 11 4.65 -10.31 -16.45
CA LYS A 11 3.91 -10.37 -15.19
C LYS A 11 3.21 -11.72 -15.09
N SER A 12 3.23 -12.32 -13.91
CA SER A 12 2.56 -13.59 -13.66
C SER A 12 1.05 -13.47 -13.97
N PRO A 13 0.36 -14.51 -14.46
CA PRO A 13 -1.09 -14.49 -14.67
C PRO A 13 -1.88 -14.04 -13.43
N ILE A 14 -1.34 -14.29 -12.23
CA ILE A 14 -1.91 -13.83 -10.97
C ILE A 14 -1.82 -12.31 -10.85
N GLU A 15 -0.73 -11.69 -11.27
CA GLU A 15 -0.56 -10.23 -11.24
C GLU A 15 -1.43 -9.50 -12.26
N GLU A 16 -1.85 -10.20 -13.31
CA GLU A 16 -2.83 -9.71 -14.28
C GLU A 16 -4.28 -9.91 -13.80
N SER A 17 -4.49 -10.67 -12.73
CA SER A 17 -5.84 -10.96 -12.22
C SER A 17 -6.51 -9.72 -11.60
N PRO A 18 -7.83 -9.56 -11.75
CA PRO A 18 -8.59 -8.50 -11.07
C PRO A 18 -8.43 -8.54 -9.55
N GLN A 19 -8.32 -9.75 -8.97
CA GLN A 19 -8.15 -9.96 -7.53
C GLN A 19 -6.82 -9.38 -7.03
N TYR A 20 -5.74 -9.54 -7.80
CA TYR A 20 -4.45 -8.93 -7.48
C TYR A 20 -4.55 -7.40 -7.50
N SER A 21 -5.13 -6.83 -8.56
CA SER A 21 -5.31 -5.38 -8.68
C SER A 21 -6.11 -4.80 -7.50
N GLU A 22 -7.22 -5.46 -7.12
CA GLU A 22 -8.06 -5.04 -6.01
C GLU A 22 -7.32 -5.10 -4.66
N LEU A 23 -6.67 -6.24 -4.36
CA LEU A 23 -5.94 -6.40 -3.09
C LEU A 23 -4.76 -5.44 -3.01
N ASN A 24 -4.02 -5.27 -4.10
CA ASN A 24 -2.91 -4.33 -4.17
C ASN A 24 -3.37 -2.89 -3.89
N ALA A 25 -4.47 -2.46 -4.52
CA ALA A 25 -5.07 -1.14 -4.27
C ALA A 25 -5.53 -0.98 -2.81
N ARG A 26 -6.17 -2.01 -2.23
CA ARG A 26 -6.65 -1.99 -0.85
C ARG A 26 -5.50 -1.88 0.16
N PHE A 27 -4.45 -2.69 0.02
CA PHE A 27 -3.28 -2.63 0.90
C PHE A 27 -2.52 -1.32 0.75
N SER A 28 -2.38 -0.82 -0.49
CA SER A 28 -1.72 0.47 -0.76
C SER A 28 -2.45 1.62 -0.08
N ARG A 29 -3.78 1.69 -0.24
CA ARG A 29 -4.60 2.69 0.42
C ARG A 29 -4.53 2.60 1.93
N PHE A 30 -4.65 1.39 2.48
CA PHE A 30 -4.55 1.17 3.93
C PHE A 30 -3.22 1.67 4.51
N LEU A 31 -2.09 1.32 3.89
CA LEU A 31 -0.78 1.70 4.40
C LEU A 31 -0.56 3.22 4.32
N LEU A 32 -1.01 3.85 3.23
CA LEU A 32 -1.02 5.31 3.08
C LEU A 32 -1.84 5.95 4.19
N ASP A 33 -3.11 5.58 4.33
CA ASP A 33 -4.02 6.15 5.34
C ASP A 33 -3.47 5.99 6.76
N PHE A 34 -2.91 4.81 7.07
CA PHE A 34 -2.26 4.54 8.35
C PHE A 34 -1.07 5.45 8.61
N ARG A 35 -0.19 5.67 7.62
CA ARG A 35 0.95 6.59 7.77
C ARG A 35 0.49 8.03 7.94
N LYS A 36 -0.51 8.46 7.16
CA LYS A 36 -1.08 9.81 7.29
C LYS A 36 -1.60 10.05 8.70
N GLU A 37 -2.31 9.06 9.24
CA GLU A 37 -2.82 9.12 10.61
C GLU A 37 -1.69 9.11 11.65
N LYS A 38 -0.71 8.22 11.52
CA LYS A 38 0.42 8.15 12.44
C LYS A 38 1.22 9.45 12.45
N LEU A 39 1.49 10.03 11.28
CA LEU A 39 2.20 11.31 11.17
C LEU A 39 1.39 12.43 11.82
N ALA A 40 0.08 12.53 11.55
CA ALA A 40 -0.77 13.53 12.19
C ALA A 40 -0.80 13.38 13.71
N GLN A 41 -0.85 12.15 14.24
CA GLN A 41 -0.78 11.88 15.68
C GLN A 41 0.59 12.27 16.28
N GLN A 42 1.69 11.96 15.60
CA GLN A 42 3.03 12.34 16.05
C GLN A 42 3.21 13.87 16.09
N LEU A 43 2.70 14.57 15.07
CA LEU A 43 2.79 16.02 14.96
C LEU A 43 1.87 16.74 15.93
N ALA A 44 0.71 16.17 16.25
CA ALA A 44 -0.15 16.70 17.30
C ALA A 44 0.51 16.63 18.68
N GLY A 45 1.51 15.78 18.86
CA GLY A 45 2.27 15.67 20.10
C GLY A 45 1.40 15.41 21.33
N ASN A 46 2.00 15.59 22.50
CA ASN A 46 1.27 15.66 23.77
C ASN A 46 0.87 17.12 24.04
N ASP A 47 0.36 17.80 23.02
CA ASP A 47 0.06 19.23 23.09
C ASP A 47 -1.04 19.47 24.13
N LYS A 48 -0.74 20.31 25.12
CA LYS A 48 -1.64 20.62 26.23
C LYS A 48 -2.89 21.37 25.75
N ASN A 49 -2.85 21.91 24.53
CA ASN A 49 -3.96 22.60 23.89
C ASN A 49 -4.69 21.71 22.87
N ARG A 50 -4.46 20.38 22.88
CA ARG A 50 -5.14 19.43 21.98
C ARG A 50 -6.67 19.55 22.03
N ASP A 51 -7.22 19.92 23.19
CA ASP A 51 -8.66 20.10 23.39
C ASP A 51 -9.20 21.38 22.72
N GLU A 52 -8.34 22.32 22.33
CA GLU A 52 -8.70 23.52 21.56
C GLU A 52 -8.73 23.26 20.04
N ILE A 53 -8.12 22.15 19.58
CA ILE A 53 -8.14 21.75 18.17
C ILE A 53 -9.48 21.07 17.89
N THR A 54 -10.36 21.74 17.14
CA THR A 54 -11.62 21.12 16.73
C THR A 54 -11.37 19.93 15.78
N ARG A 55 -12.33 19.01 15.68
CA ARG A 55 -12.23 17.86 14.75
C ARG A 55 -11.99 18.31 13.30
N GLY A 56 -12.49 19.48 12.89
CA GLY A 56 -12.28 20.05 11.55
C GLY A 56 -10.87 20.58 11.33
N ASP A 57 -10.28 21.22 12.34
CA ASP A 57 -8.89 21.71 12.29
C ASP A 57 -7.91 20.55 12.20
N PHE A 58 -8.15 19.47 12.96
CA PHE A 58 -7.31 18.28 12.89
C PHE A 58 -7.36 17.59 11.52
N GLN A 59 -8.54 17.52 10.87
CA GLN A 59 -8.63 16.94 9.52
C GLN A 59 -7.92 17.80 8.47
N SER A 60 -8.05 19.13 8.56
CA SER A 60 -7.36 20.06 7.66
C SER A 60 -5.85 20.03 7.87
N PHE A 61 -5.41 19.97 9.13
CA PHE A 61 -4.01 19.82 9.50
C PHE A 61 -3.45 18.48 9.02
N LYS A 62 -4.15 17.36 9.25
CA LYS A 62 -3.79 16.04 8.72
C LYS A 62 -3.65 16.08 7.20
N ALA A 63 -4.60 16.70 6.49
CA ALA A 63 -4.55 16.81 5.04
C ALA A 63 -3.31 17.58 4.55
N ARG A 64 -3.02 18.75 5.15
CA ARG A 64 -1.85 19.58 4.78
C ARG A 64 -0.52 18.91 5.11
N MET A 65 -0.40 18.31 6.29
CA MET A 65 0.87 17.71 6.74
C MET A 65 1.18 16.37 6.06
N THR A 66 0.19 15.76 5.42
CA THR A 66 0.33 14.48 4.72
C THR A 66 0.20 14.61 3.21
N GLU A 67 0.16 15.85 2.72
CA GLU A 67 0.25 16.18 1.31
C GLU A 67 1.60 15.69 0.74
N GLY A 68 1.57 15.05 -0.42
CA GLY A 68 2.76 14.47 -1.05
C GLY A 68 3.30 13.22 -0.34
N LEU A 69 2.63 12.68 0.68
CA LEU A 69 3.00 11.39 1.25
C LEU A 69 2.65 10.28 0.25
N GLU A 70 3.67 9.57 -0.21
CA GLU A 70 3.56 8.47 -1.16
C GLU A 70 4.10 7.15 -0.57
N LEU A 71 3.77 6.05 -1.22
CA LEU A 71 4.39 4.76 -0.92
C LEU A 71 5.79 4.73 -1.54
N THR A 72 6.76 4.22 -0.79
CA THR A 72 8.10 4.00 -1.32
C THR A 72 8.15 2.72 -2.14
N ASP A 73 9.17 2.54 -2.99
CA ASP A 73 9.38 1.29 -3.73
C ASP A 73 9.45 0.07 -2.81
N TYR A 74 10.03 0.24 -1.62
CA TYR A 74 10.08 -0.80 -0.59
C TYR A 74 8.68 -1.17 -0.07
N ASP A 75 7.77 -0.21 0.05
CA ASP A 75 6.38 -0.48 0.45
C ASP A 75 5.63 -1.23 -0.63
N LEU A 76 5.82 -0.82 -1.88
CA LEU A 76 5.19 -1.45 -3.04
C LEU A 76 5.65 -2.91 -3.17
N ASP A 77 6.95 -3.19 -3.02
CA ASP A 77 7.48 -4.57 -3.00
C ASP A 77 6.90 -5.38 -1.84
N ARG A 78 6.83 -4.81 -0.63
CA ARG A 78 6.25 -5.50 0.53
C ARG A 78 4.76 -5.79 0.34
N ILE A 79 4.00 -4.86 -0.23
CA ILE A 79 2.58 -5.05 -0.54
C ILE A 79 2.43 -6.13 -1.62
N HIS A 80 3.22 -6.07 -2.69
CA HIS A 80 3.24 -7.06 -3.75
C HIS A 80 3.44 -8.48 -3.19
N ARG A 81 4.50 -8.69 -2.40
CA ARG A 81 4.76 -9.99 -1.75
C ARG A 81 3.60 -10.43 -0.85
N ARG A 82 2.95 -9.49 -0.15
CA ARG A 82 1.80 -9.80 0.71
C ARG A 82 0.58 -10.22 -0.09
N VAL A 83 0.28 -9.53 -1.20
CA VAL A 83 -0.84 -9.87 -2.09
C VAL A 83 -0.63 -11.26 -2.68
N LEU A 84 0.56 -11.54 -3.21
CA LEU A 84 0.92 -12.87 -3.71
C LEU A 84 0.75 -13.93 -2.62
N SER A 85 1.24 -13.67 -1.40
CA SER A 85 1.06 -14.60 -0.27
C SER A 85 -0.40 -14.85 0.10
N VAL A 86 -1.32 -13.90 -0.12
CA VAL A 86 -2.76 -14.09 0.14
C VAL A 86 -3.39 -14.92 -0.98
N LEU A 87 -3.07 -14.62 -2.23
CA LEU A 87 -3.68 -15.27 -3.40
C LEU A 87 -3.15 -16.69 -3.64
N LEU A 88 -1.88 -16.94 -3.31
CA LEU A 88 -1.23 -18.25 -3.44
C LEU A 88 -1.49 -19.18 -2.25
N ARG A 89 -2.26 -18.75 -1.24
CA ARG A 89 -2.62 -19.64 -0.14
C ARG A 89 -3.56 -20.73 -0.64
N PRO A 90 -3.34 -22.01 -0.27
CA PRO A 90 -4.17 -23.13 -0.71
C PRO A 90 -5.66 -22.97 -0.37
N GLU A 91 -5.98 -22.23 0.70
CA GLU A 91 -7.37 -22.00 1.14
C GLU A 91 -8.08 -20.86 0.37
N ALA A 92 -7.36 -20.10 -0.47
CA ALA A 92 -7.91 -18.98 -1.24
C ALA A 92 -8.47 -19.39 -2.63
N GLY A 93 -8.47 -20.69 -2.97
CA GLY A 93 -9.20 -21.21 -4.13
C GLY A 93 -8.62 -20.89 -5.51
N LEU A 94 -7.39 -20.36 -5.61
CA LEU A 94 -6.64 -20.26 -6.86
C LEU A 94 -5.56 -21.34 -6.89
N VAL A 95 -6.01 -22.58 -7.05
CA VAL A 95 -5.14 -23.62 -7.61
C VAL A 95 -5.03 -23.27 -9.10
N LEU A 96 -3.86 -22.80 -9.53
CA LEU A 96 -3.48 -22.91 -10.93
C LEU A 96 -3.54 -24.40 -11.24
N GLN A 97 -4.61 -24.84 -11.92
CA GLN A 97 -4.66 -26.16 -12.51
C GLN A 97 -3.68 -26.12 -13.67
N ASP A 98 -2.49 -26.67 -13.45
CA ASP A 98 -1.62 -27.11 -14.53
C ASP A 98 -2.36 -28.21 -15.31
N GLU A 99 -2.30 -28.12 -16.64
CA GLU A 99 -2.90 -29.01 -17.65
C GLU A 99 -2.63 -30.51 -17.42
#